data_AF-A0A420MF92-F1
#
_entry.id   AF-A0A420MF92-F1
#
_cell.length_a   1.000
_cell.length_b   1.000
_cell.length_c   1.000
_cell.angle_alpha   90.00
_cell.angle_beta   90.00
_cell.angle_gamma   90.00
#
_symmetry.space_group_name_H-M   'P 1'
#
loop_
_entity.id
_entity.type
_entity.pdbx_description
1 polymer ?
#
loop_
_entity_poly.entity_id
_entity_poly.type
_entity_poly.pdbx_seq_one_letter_code
_entity_poly.pdbx_strand_id
1 'polypeptide(L)'
;MQANLKCGNKNRLYIALYPSGVVNNEEQRYHWGFLIGPKNEKGAKVSGIRHHVKNHPIRSWIYEEIPLSNVRSTNNLLARIVIAKIEDEGRLVDIIRNTPVVQNDPNWRYRTWVAQALSQIAQDGMATGAAELD
;
A
#
# COMPACT_ATOMS: atom_id res chain seq x y z
N MET A 1 -38.10 -0.91 5.78
CA MET A 1 -37.00 -0.32 4.97
C MET A 1 -35.80 -1.26 5.10
N GLN A 2 -35.61 -2.19 4.17
CA GLN A 2 -34.48 -3.12 4.20
C GLN A 2 -33.27 -2.42 3.57
N ALA A 3 -32.22 -2.20 4.36
CA ALA A 3 -30.94 -1.76 3.83
C ALA A 3 -30.36 -2.91 2.99
N ASN A 4 -30.40 -2.75 1.67
CA ASN A 4 -29.64 -3.57 0.74
C ASN A 4 -28.14 -3.32 0.97
N LEU A 5 -27.54 -4.08 1.89
CA LEU A 5 -26.09 -4.23 1.97
C LEU A 5 -25.64 -4.97 0.72
N LYS A 6 -25.46 -4.21 -0.37
CA LYS A 6 -24.74 -4.67 -1.56
C LYS A 6 -23.34 -5.03 -1.07
N CYS A 7 -23.09 -6.32 -0.81
CA CYS A 7 -21.78 -6.84 -0.48
C CYS A 7 -20.91 -6.76 -1.75
N GLY A 8 -20.54 -5.52 -2.08
CA GLY A 8 -19.93 -5.16 -3.35
C GLY A 8 -18.50 -5.64 -3.43
N ASN A 9 -18.00 -5.71 -4.66
CA ASN A 9 -16.61 -5.96 -5.00
C ASN A 9 -15.70 -4.80 -4.54
N LYS A 10 -15.67 -4.51 -3.23
CA LYS A 10 -14.87 -3.43 -2.64
C LYS A 10 -13.39 -3.73 -2.82
N ASN A 11 -12.59 -2.69 -2.99
CA ASN A 11 -11.15 -2.83 -3.13
C ASN A 11 -10.52 -3.44 -1.86
N ARG A 12 -9.31 -3.95 -2.05
CA ARG A 12 -8.46 -4.55 -1.04
C ARG A 12 -7.18 -3.74 -0.94
N LEU A 13 -6.74 -3.55 0.29
CA LEU A 13 -5.42 -3.01 0.58
C LEU A 13 -4.45 -4.19 0.71
N TYR A 14 -3.34 -4.10 -0.01
CA TYR A 14 -2.26 -5.07 0.05
C TYR A 14 -0.98 -4.40 0.54
N ILE A 15 -0.18 -5.12 1.33
CA ILE A 15 1.26 -4.86 1.40
C ILE A 15 1.93 -5.60 0.25
N ALA A 16 2.82 -4.92 -0.47
CA ALA A 16 3.59 -5.49 -1.57
C ALA A 16 5.09 -5.39 -1.32
N LEU A 17 5.81 -6.46 -1.66
CA LEU A 17 7.25 -6.60 -1.52
C LEU A 17 7.91 -6.73 -2.89
N TYR A 18 9.04 -6.05 -3.03
CA TYR A 18 9.88 -6.01 -4.22
C TYR A 18 11.35 -6.17 -3.82
N PRO A 19 12.27 -6.60 -4.71
CA PRO A 19 13.70 -6.45 -4.46
C PRO A 19 14.04 -4.96 -4.38
N SER A 20 14.82 -4.56 -3.38
CA SER A 20 15.28 -3.16 -3.29
C SER A 20 16.48 -2.86 -4.19
N GLY A 21 17.20 -3.90 -4.64
CA GLY A 21 18.50 -3.77 -5.29
C GLY A 21 19.67 -3.55 -4.34
N VAL A 22 19.43 -3.43 -3.03
CA VAL A 22 20.50 -3.31 -2.01
C VAL A 22 21.08 -4.69 -1.74
N VAL A 23 22.40 -4.81 -1.90
CA VAL A 23 23.18 -6.03 -1.60
C VAL A 23 23.86 -5.91 -0.23
N ASN A 24 24.09 -7.06 0.42
CA ASN A 24 24.78 -7.17 1.72
C ASN A 24 24.14 -6.37 2.87
N ASN A 25 22.84 -6.10 2.81
CA ASN A 25 22.08 -5.50 3.91
C ASN A 25 20.71 -6.18 4.01
N GLU A 26 20.55 -7.08 4.99
CA GLU A 26 19.34 -7.89 5.13
C GLU A 26 18.11 -7.03 5.44
N GLU A 27 18.26 -6.02 6.29
CA GLU A 27 17.15 -5.13 6.66
C GLU A 27 16.65 -4.26 5.50
N GLN A 28 17.46 -4.10 4.45
CA GLN A 28 17.16 -3.30 3.27
C GLN A 28 16.94 -4.15 2.04
N ARG A 29 16.87 -5.48 2.17
CA ARG A 29 16.77 -6.41 1.03
C ARG A 29 15.50 -6.22 0.21
N TYR A 30 14.43 -5.76 0.85
CA TYR A 30 13.12 -5.64 0.24
C TYR A 30 12.64 -4.20 0.24
N HIS A 31 12.11 -3.75 -0.89
CA HIS A 31 11.34 -2.52 -1.03
C HIS A 31 9.86 -2.80 -0.74
N TRP A 32 9.22 -1.92 0.04
CA TRP A 32 7.85 -2.09 0.52
C TRP A 32 6.95 -0.99 -0.02
N GLY A 33 5.68 -1.31 -0.19
CA GLY A 33 4.64 -0.33 -0.54
C GLY A 33 3.25 -0.94 -0.43
N PHE A 34 2.24 -0.14 -0.76
CA PHE A 34 0.86 -0.59 -0.80
C PHE A 34 0.40 -0.80 -2.24
N LEU A 35 -0.51 -1.75 -2.42
CA LEU A 35 -1.34 -1.83 -3.59
C LEU A 35 -2.81 -1.67 -3.18
N ILE A 36 -3.55 -0.92 -3.97
CA ILE A 36 -5.01 -0.86 -3.93
C ILE A 36 -5.54 -1.49 -5.22
N GLY A 37 -6.42 -2.48 -5.09
CA GLY A 37 -7.01 -3.17 -6.24
C GLY A 37 -8.32 -3.87 -5.89
N PRO A 38 -9.08 -4.33 -6.89
CA PRO A 38 -10.39 -4.95 -6.68
C PRO A 38 -10.29 -6.28 -5.93
N LYS A 39 -11.31 -6.60 -5.12
CA LYS A 39 -11.44 -7.92 -4.47
C LYS A 39 -11.51 -9.05 -5.51
N ASN A 40 -12.29 -8.85 -6.58
CA ASN A 40 -12.43 -9.79 -7.68
C ASN A 40 -11.40 -9.46 -8.75
N GLU A 41 -10.40 -10.32 -8.84
CA GLU A 41 -9.28 -10.17 -9.77
C GLU A 41 -9.41 -11.09 -10.99
N LYS A 42 -10.65 -11.45 -11.35
CA LYS A 42 -10.95 -12.18 -12.59
C LYS A 42 -10.79 -11.27 -13.80
N GLY A 43 -10.28 -11.81 -14.90
CA GLY A 43 -10.13 -11.12 -16.17
C GLY A 43 -8.67 -10.90 -16.59
N ALA A 44 -8.49 -10.37 -17.80
CA ALA A 44 -7.18 -10.14 -18.39
C ALA A 44 -6.45 -8.93 -17.76
N LYS A 45 -7.19 -7.88 -17.41
CA LYS A 45 -6.67 -6.67 -16.75
C LYS A 45 -7.32 -6.52 -15.38
N VAL A 46 -6.51 -6.18 -14.38
CA VAL A 46 -6.95 -5.97 -13.00
C VAL A 46 -6.31 -4.69 -12.51
N SER A 47 -6.89 -3.56 -12.93
CA SER A 47 -6.32 -2.24 -12.64
C SER A 47 -6.23 -1.97 -11.14
N GLY A 48 -5.25 -1.17 -10.75
CA GLY A 48 -5.04 -0.76 -9.36
C GLY A 48 -4.06 0.40 -9.27
N ILE A 49 -3.67 0.75 -8.06
CA ILE A 49 -2.69 1.81 -7.79
C ILE A 49 -1.63 1.29 -6.83
N ARG A 50 -0.37 1.62 -7.10
CA ARG A 50 0.73 1.41 -6.16
C ARG A 50 1.06 2.72 -5.45
N HIS A 51 1.11 2.66 -4.13
CA HIS A 51 1.57 3.75 -3.27
C HIS A 51 2.89 3.34 -2.63
N HIS A 52 3.95 4.09 -2.85
CA HIS A 52 5.24 3.80 -2.24
C HIS A 52 6.11 5.03 -2.10
N VAL A 53 7.12 4.93 -1.24
CA VAL A 53 8.19 5.91 -1.13
C VAL A 53 9.49 5.34 -1.68
N LYS A 54 10.16 6.08 -2.56
CA LYS A 54 11.48 5.70 -3.08
C LYS A 54 12.51 6.79 -2.82
N ASN A 55 13.79 6.41 -2.77
CA ASN A 55 14.87 7.39 -2.74
C ASN A 55 15.15 7.86 -4.17
N HIS A 56 14.88 9.13 -4.45
CA HIS A 56 15.16 9.74 -5.74
C HIS A 56 16.57 10.38 -5.71
N PRO A 57 17.46 10.08 -6.67
CA PRO A 57 18.86 10.53 -6.64
C PRO A 57 19.06 12.04 -6.43
N ILE A 58 18.12 12.85 -6.90
CA ILE A 58 18.17 14.33 -6.82
C ILE A 58 17.18 14.90 -5.80
N ARG A 59 16.05 14.23 -5.56
CA ARG A 59 14.90 14.80 -4.83
C ARG A 59 14.76 14.22 -3.42
N SER A 60 15.75 13.44 -2.99
CA SER A 60 15.69 12.66 -1.75
C SER A 60 14.46 11.73 -1.73
N TRP A 61 13.93 11.38 -0.56
CA TRP A 61 12.79 10.48 -0.47
C TRP A 61 11.53 11.11 -1.09
N ILE A 62 10.86 10.40 -1.99
CA ILE A 62 9.62 10.88 -2.62
C ILE A 62 8.52 9.83 -2.54
N TYR A 63 7.31 10.28 -2.25
CA TYR A 63 6.09 9.50 -2.37
C TYR A 63 5.60 9.50 -3.83
N GLU A 64 5.15 8.34 -4.31
CA GLU A 64 4.55 8.19 -5.64
C GLU A 64 3.25 7.36 -5.60
N GLU A 65 2.31 7.78 -6.44
CA GLU A 65 1.10 7.03 -6.81
C GLU A 65 1.23 6.61 -8.27
N ILE A 66 1.30 5.30 -8.50
CA ILE A 66 1.53 4.75 -9.83
C ILE A 66 0.31 3.95 -10.24
N PRO A 67 -0.46 4.40 -11.25
CA PRO A 67 -1.50 3.59 -11.85
C PRO A 67 -0.92 2.30 -12.45
N LEU A 68 -1.59 1.19 -12.19
CA LEU A 68 -1.20 -0.14 -12.66
C LEU A 68 -2.27 -0.72 -13.57
N SER A 69 -1.86 -1.28 -14.69
CA SER A 69 -2.75 -2.04 -15.59
C SER A 69 -3.14 -3.41 -15.02
N ASN A 70 -2.29 -4.00 -14.16
CA ASN A 70 -2.54 -5.26 -13.49
C ASN A 70 -1.87 -5.33 -12.11
N VAL A 71 -2.65 -5.25 -11.04
CA VAL A 71 -2.20 -5.30 -9.64
C VAL A 71 -1.63 -6.67 -9.24
N ARG A 72 -1.97 -7.74 -9.99
CA ARG A 72 -1.48 -9.10 -9.73
C ARG A 72 -0.03 -9.32 -10.13
N SER A 73 0.47 -8.54 -11.09
CA SER A 73 1.72 -8.81 -11.79
C SER A 73 2.45 -7.51 -12.11
N THR A 74 2.88 -6.81 -11.07
CA THR A 74 3.73 -5.62 -11.22
C THR A 74 5.20 -6.02 -11.43
N ASN A 75 5.99 -5.16 -12.06
CA ASN A 75 7.40 -5.46 -12.33
C ASN A 75 8.14 -5.78 -11.02
N ASN A 76 8.84 -6.92 -11.00
CA ASN A 76 9.60 -7.44 -9.86
C ASN A 76 8.78 -7.66 -8.58
N LEU A 77 7.47 -7.91 -8.67
CA LEU A 77 6.67 -8.26 -7.49
C LEU A 77 7.13 -9.61 -6.93
N LEU A 78 7.55 -9.63 -5.66
CA LEU A 78 7.90 -10.87 -4.94
C LEU A 78 6.70 -11.45 -4.22
N ALA A 79 5.97 -10.60 -3.51
CA ALA A 79 4.79 -10.98 -2.76
C ALA A 79 3.82 -9.80 -2.67
N ARG A 80 2.53 -10.13 -2.55
CA ARG A 80 1.49 -9.20 -2.12
C ARG A 80 0.59 -9.92 -1.12
N ILE A 81 0.29 -9.27 -0.02
CA ILE A 81 -0.46 -9.83 1.10
C ILE A 81 -1.67 -8.94 1.32
N VAL A 82 -2.88 -9.51 1.26
CA VAL A 82 -4.09 -8.78 1.62
C VAL A 82 -4.02 -8.48 3.11
N ILE A 83 -4.11 -7.21 3.48
CA ILE A 83 -4.11 -6.80 4.89
C ILE A 83 -5.44 -6.19 5.33
N ALA A 84 -6.25 -5.69 4.41
CA ALA A 84 -7.55 -5.13 4.76
C ALA A 84 -8.56 -5.12 3.62
N LYS A 85 -9.83 -5.14 4.00
CA LYS A 85 -10.95 -4.69 3.16
C LYS A 85 -11.06 -3.18 3.28
N ILE A 86 -11.17 -2.49 2.14
CA ILE A 86 -11.34 -1.03 2.11
C ILE A 86 -12.84 -0.72 2.27
N GLU A 87 -13.16 0.14 3.23
CA GLU A 87 -14.52 0.63 3.46
C GLU A 87 -14.71 2.03 2.87
N ASP A 88 -13.70 2.89 3.01
CA ASP A 88 -13.62 4.24 2.42
C ASP A 88 -12.24 4.44 1.76
N GLU A 89 -12.21 4.40 0.43
CA GLU A 89 -10.96 4.52 -0.35
C GLU A 89 -10.41 5.94 -0.37
N GLY A 90 -11.27 6.96 -0.41
CA GLY A 90 -10.82 8.36 -0.40
C GLY A 90 -10.09 8.66 0.90
N ARG A 91 -10.69 8.28 2.03
CA ARG A 91 -10.09 8.40 3.35
C ARG A 91 -8.79 7.62 3.49
N LEU A 92 -8.76 6.37 3.01
CA LEU A 92 -7.54 5.56 3.02
C LEU A 92 -6.41 6.24 2.23
N VAL A 93 -6.70 6.70 1.01
CA VAL A 93 -5.73 7.36 0.15
C VAL A 93 -5.25 8.67 0.80
N ASP A 94 -6.13 9.44 1.43
CA ASP A 94 -5.75 10.65 2.15
C ASP A 94 -4.82 10.37 3.33
N ILE A 95 -5.04 9.30 4.09
CA ILE A 95 -4.10 8.87 5.15
C ILE A 95 -2.74 8.50 4.57
N ILE A 96 -2.71 7.72 3.49
CA ILE A 96 -1.47 7.29 2.84
C ILE A 96 -0.71 8.50 2.29
N ARG A 97 -1.39 9.43 1.59
CA ARG A 97 -0.80 10.65 1.04
C ARG A 97 -0.21 11.56 2.10
N ASN A 98 -0.90 11.70 3.22
CA ASN A 98 -0.50 12.59 4.31
C ASN A 98 0.50 11.96 5.28
N THR A 99 0.82 10.66 5.12
CA THR A 99 1.86 10.01 5.93
C THR A 99 3.22 10.66 5.65
N PRO A 100 3.91 11.21 6.68
CA PRO A 100 5.11 12.00 6.48
C PRO A 100 6.25 11.25 5.79
N VAL A 101 6.86 11.91 4.80
CA VAL A 101 8.12 11.49 4.19
C VAL A 101 9.24 12.32 4.80
N VAL A 102 10.03 11.71 5.68
CA VAL A 102 11.07 12.42 6.44
C VAL A 102 12.37 12.47 5.64
N GLN A 103 12.89 13.68 5.48
CA GLN A 103 14.17 13.93 4.80
C GLN A 103 15.30 14.04 5.81
N ASN A 104 16.52 13.77 5.36
CA ASN A 104 17.77 13.99 6.13
C ASN A 104 17.87 13.22 7.45
N ASP A 105 17.04 12.20 7.67
CA ASP A 105 17.16 11.28 8.80
C ASP A 105 17.88 9.99 8.35
N PRO A 106 19.08 9.70 8.89
CA PRO A 106 19.86 8.52 8.51
C PRO A 106 19.22 7.19 8.93
N ASN A 107 18.20 7.20 9.79
CA ASN A 107 17.46 6.03 10.25
C ASN A 107 16.10 5.87 9.53
N TRP A 108 15.67 6.88 8.78
CA TRP A 108 14.38 6.84 8.08
C TRP A 108 14.47 6.06 6.76
N ARG A 109 13.46 5.22 6.50
CA ARG A 109 13.42 4.32 5.35
C ARG A 109 11.98 4.20 4.84
N TYR A 110 11.80 3.68 3.61
CA TYR A 110 10.46 3.34 3.08
C TYR A 110 9.67 2.37 4.00
N ARG A 111 10.34 1.49 4.74
CA ARG A 111 9.68 0.61 5.74
C ARG A 111 9.09 1.41 6.90
N THR A 112 9.77 2.49 7.32
CA THR A 112 9.28 3.39 8.37
C THR A 112 8.00 4.08 7.92
N TRP A 113 7.96 4.56 6.67
CA TRP A 113 6.75 5.12 6.07
C TRP A 113 5.59 4.13 6.04
N VAL A 114 5.83 2.89 5.60
CA VAL A 114 4.79 1.84 5.59
C VAL A 114 4.26 1.58 7.00
N ALA A 115 5.14 1.44 8.00
CA ALA A 115 4.73 1.23 9.38
C ALA A 115 3.92 2.41 9.94
N GLN A 116 4.32 3.65 9.64
CA GLN A 116 3.59 4.86 10.05
C GLN A 116 2.22 4.97 9.38
N ALA A 117 2.11 4.63 8.10
CA ALA A 117 0.84 4.60 7.39
C ALA A 117 -0.11 3.55 8.00
N LEU A 118 0.39 2.34 8.28
CA LEU A 118 -0.39 1.28 8.93
C LEU A 118 -0.91 1.72 10.31
N SER A 119 -0.05 2.36 11.11
CA SER A 119 -0.44 2.90 12.42
C SER A 119 -1.55 3.94 12.30
N GLN A 120 -1.45 4.87 11.34
CA GLN A 120 -2.50 5.88 11.10
C GLN A 120 -3.80 5.27 10.57
N ILE A 121 -3.73 4.26 9.69
CA ILE A 121 -4.91 3.53 9.20
C ILE A 121 -5.63 2.83 10.36
N ALA A 122 -4.87 2.20 11.27
CA ALA A 122 -5.43 1.53 12.43
C ALA A 122 -6.06 2.54 13.41
N GLN A 123 -5.40 3.67 13.68
CA GLN A 123 -5.94 4.74 14.51
C GLN A 123 -7.20 5.39 13.93
N ASP A 124 -7.27 5.50 12.61
CA ASP A 124 -8.43 6.06 11.91
C ASP A 124 -9.69 5.21 12.12
N GLY A 125 -9.57 3.88 12.08
CA GLY A 125 -10.65 2.93 12.37
C GLY A 125 -11.83 2.95 11.40
N MET A 126 -11.80 3.78 10.35
CA MET A 126 -12.95 4.03 9.46
C MET A 126 -12.62 3.77 7.98
N ALA A 127 -11.36 3.90 7.58
CA ALA A 127 -10.90 3.65 6.22
C ALA A 127 -10.97 2.17 5.80
N THR A 128 -10.80 1.26 6.77
CA THR A 128 -10.77 -0.20 6.54
C THR A 128 -11.76 -0.93 7.43
N GLY A 129 -12.11 -2.17 7.06
CA GLY A 129 -13.02 -3.00 7.85
C GLY A 129 -12.36 -3.50 9.14
N ALA A 130 -13.17 -3.78 10.16
CA ALA A 130 -12.74 -4.16 11.51
C ALA A 130 -12.18 -5.59 11.66
N ALA A 131 -11.81 -6.26 10.58
CA ALA A 131 -11.25 -7.61 10.66
C ALA A 131 -9.77 -7.53 11.00
N GLU A 132 -9.40 -8.07 12.17
CA GLU A 132 -8.01 -8.30 12.57
C GLU A 132 -7.66 -9.77 12.29
N LEU A 133 -6.39 -10.06 12.00
CA LEU A 133 -5.92 -11.44 11.87
C LEU A 133 -5.55 -11.94 13.27
N ASP A 134 -6.26 -12.98 13.74
CA ASP A 134 -6.04 -13.71 14.99
C ASP A 134 -4.63 -14.33 15.10
#